data_AF-A0A436WZN3-F1
#
_entry.id   AF-A0A436WZN3-F1
#
_cell.length_a   1.000
_cell.length_b   1.000
_cell.length_c   1.000
_cell.angle_alpha   90.00
_cell.angle_beta   90.00
_cell.angle_gamma   90.00
#
_symmetry.space_group_name_H-M   'P 1'
#
loop_
_entity.id
_entity.type
_entity.pdbx_description
1 polymer ?
#
loop_
_entity_poly.entity_id
_entity_poly.type
_entity_poly.pdbx_seq_one_letter_code
_entity_poly.pdbx_strand_id
1 'polypeptide(L)'
;MKVLDQTQVERLEAEAVNSARVRQPLYAPRRKIFPKRASGSFRRFKWLVMAITLGIYYLTPWLRWDRGAFAPDQAVLLDLANRRFYFFFIEIWPQEFYYVAGLLMMAGIGLFLITSTVGRAWCGYTCPQTVWVDLFLVVERAIEGDRNARMKLDAGPWTARKLVLRASKHAIWLVIAAATGGAWIFYFADAPTLAGEVFHGTAAPVAYVTILVLTATTYTFGGLMREQVCTYMCPWPRIQAAMLDENSLTVTYNDWRGEPRSRHAKKALAAGQPVGDCVDCNACVAVCPMGIDIRDGQQLECITCALCIDACDSVMDKLGRQRGLISYATLSDYNANMAVATAGGSRPVDPSLVRTADGAFSEKLAHFHIRKIFRPRTFIYLGAWSAVGLALLYSLLTRERLELNVLHDRNPQFVTLSDGSIRNGYTVKLLNMIPEPRTIVVTLQGLPGAEMSAVGIELPPARSFATLADPDRLKTLKVFVRQPADQIGGAAQSFKFLIEDKAGLESAEYTATFNAPEPAR
;
A
#
# COMPACT_ATOMS: atom_id res chain seq x y z
N MET A 1 -33.07 -62.71 14.40
CA MET A 1 -32.17 -62.11 13.39
C MET A 1 -33.01 -61.87 12.13
N LYS A 2 -33.69 -60.72 12.03
CA LYS A 2 -34.50 -60.39 10.84
C LYS A 2 -33.55 -60.01 9.72
N VAL A 3 -33.47 -60.84 8.69
CA VAL A 3 -32.82 -60.53 7.42
C VAL A 3 -33.60 -59.35 6.84
N LEU A 4 -32.98 -58.18 6.77
CA LEU A 4 -33.57 -57.02 6.12
C LEU A 4 -33.72 -57.35 4.63
N ASP A 5 -34.97 -57.27 4.17
CA ASP A 5 -35.39 -57.47 2.80
C ASP A 5 -34.66 -56.46 1.89
N GLN A 6 -33.81 -56.97 0.98
CA GLN A 6 -32.98 -56.14 0.09
C GLN A 6 -33.81 -55.36 -0.95
N THR A 7 -35.14 -55.57 -1.00
CA THR A 7 -36.03 -54.92 -1.96
C THR A 7 -36.52 -53.52 -1.59
N GLN A 8 -36.21 -53.01 -0.38
CA GLN A 8 -36.62 -51.66 0.06
C GLN A 8 -35.53 -50.58 -0.04
N VAL A 9 -34.36 -50.89 -0.60
CA VAL A 9 -33.28 -49.91 -0.76
C VAL A 9 -33.31 -49.34 -2.17
N GLU A 10 -33.80 -48.10 -2.31
CA GLU A 10 -33.72 -47.35 -3.56
C GLU A 10 -32.25 -47.14 -3.95
N ARG A 11 -31.83 -47.79 -5.03
CA ARG A 11 -30.46 -47.65 -5.55
C ARG A 11 -30.40 -46.46 -6.49
N LEU A 12 -29.76 -45.40 -6.03
CA LEU A 12 -29.46 -44.24 -6.85
C LEU A 12 -28.18 -44.50 -7.64
N GLU A 13 -28.31 -44.69 -8.96
CA GLU A 13 -27.16 -44.82 -9.87
C GLU A 13 -26.52 -43.44 -10.14
N ALA A 14 -25.84 -42.90 -9.13
CA ALA A 14 -25.06 -41.67 -9.25
C ALA A 14 -23.60 -42.01 -9.58
N GLU A 15 -23.10 -41.55 -10.72
CA GLU A 15 -21.69 -41.68 -11.07
C GLU A 15 -20.84 -40.72 -10.22
N ALA A 16 -19.88 -41.27 -9.49
CA ALA A 16 -18.95 -40.49 -8.69
C ALA A 16 -17.90 -39.79 -9.57
N VAL A 17 -18.26 -38.64 -10.14
CA VAL A 17 -17.43 -37.83 -11.06
C VAL A 17 -16.13 -37.28 -10.45
N ASN A 18 -15.93 -37.42 -9.13
CA ASN A 18 -14.72 -37.03 -8.40
C ASN A 18 -14.16 -38.17 -7.53
N SER A 19 -14.39 -39.43 -7.91
CA SER A 19 -13.83 -40.57 -7.19
C SER A 19 -12.29 -40.57 -7.24
N ALA A 20 -11.65 -41.10 -6.19
CA ALA A 20 -10.19 -41.18 -6.12
C ALA A 20 -9.54 -41.96 -7.29
N ARG A 21 -10.32 -42.83 -7.95
CA ARG A 21 -9.87 -43.62 -9.11
C ARG A 21 -9.91 -42.84 -10.43
N VAL A 22 -10.74 -41.81 -10.52
CA VAL A 22 -10.97 -41.02 -11.75
C VAL A 22 -10.33 -39.62 -11.64
N ARG A 23 -10.12 -39.13 -10.42
CA ARG A 23 -9.58 -37.79 -10.16
C ARG A 23 -8.16 -37.65 -10.72
N GLN A 24 -8.03 -36.93 -11.83
CA GLN A 24 -6.72 -36.51 -12.31
C GLN A 24 -6.11 -35.47 -11.35
N PRO A 25 -4.78 -35.43 -11.20
CA PRO A 25 -4.12 -34.39 -10.43
C PRO A 25 -4.46 -33.03 -11.04
N LEU A 26 -5.31 -32.27 -10.34
CA LEU A 26 -5.76 -30.93 -10.74
C LEU A 26 -4.60 -29.91 -10.76
N TYR A 27 -3.42 -30.28 -10.26
CA TYR A 27 -2.27 -29.41 -10.12
C TYR A 27 -1.03 -30.02 -10.78
N ALA A 28 -0.49 -29.32 -11.78
CA ALA A 28 0.80 -29.66 -12.38
C ALA A 28 1.94 -29.22 -11.46
N PRO A 29 2.98 -30.06 -11.24
CA PRO A 29 4.12 -29.67 -10.42
C PRO A 29 4.83 -28.46 -11.03
N ARG A 30 5.17 -27.48 -10.18
CA ARG A 30 5.82 -26.24 -10.57
C ARG A 30 7.10 -26.51 -11.36
N ARG A 31 7.22 -25.91 -12.55
CA ARG A 31 8.48 -25.83 -13.29
C ARG A 31 9.22 -24.56 -12.89
N LYS A 32 10.43 -24.72 -12.34
CA LYS A 32 11.24 -23.60 -11.89
C LYS A 32 11.65 -22.70 -13.06
N ILE A 33 11.44 -21.40 -12.91
CA ILE A 33 11.75 -20.40 -13.94
C ILE A 33 13.16 -19.85 -13.70
N PHE A 34 13.93 -19.70 -14.79
CA PHE A 34 15.27 -19.13 -14.79
C PHE A 34 15.33 -17.90 -15.71
N PRO A 35 14.89 -16.71 -15.24
CA PRO A 35 14.81 -15.53 -16.09
C PRO A 35 16.21 -15.06 -16.51
N LYS A 36 16.44 -14.89 -17.81
CA LYS A 36 17.67 -14.32 -18.37
C LYS A 36 17.78 -12.84 -18.00
N ARG A 37 19.00 -12.33 -17.85
CA ARG A 37 19.23 -10.88 -17.68
C ARG A 37 18.72 -10.10 -18.89
N ALA A 38 17.78 -9.19 -18.63
CA ALA A 38 17.39 -8.14 -19.57
C ALA A 38 18.30 -6.91 -19.44
N SER A 39 18.41 -6.14 -20.52
CA SER A 39 19.13 -4.87 -20.60
C SER A 39 18.37 -3.90 -21.49
N GLY A 40 18.12 -2.68 -21.01
CA GLY A 40 17.39 -1.67 -21.74
C GLY A 40 16.83 -0.59 -20.82
N SER A 41 15.90 0.21 -21.33
CA SER A 41 15.35 1.35 -20.59
C SER A 41 14.43 0.91 -19.46
N PHE A 42 13.57 -0.09 -19.68
CA PHE A 42 12.65 -0.57 -18.65
C PHE A 42 13.39 -1.26 -17.49
N ARG A 43 14.45 -2.01 -17.79
CA ARG A 43 15.33 -2.57 -16.79
C ARG A 43 16.00 -1.50 -15.95
N ARG A 44 16.52 -0.42 -16.56
CA ARG A 44 17.09 0.72 -15.82
C ARG A 44 16.05 1.41 -14.94
N PHE A 45 14.85 1.62 -15.46
CA PHE A 45 13.75 2.18 -14.69
C PHE A 45 13.37 1.29 -13.50
N LYS A 46 13.30 -0.04 -13.66
CA LYS A 46 13.09 -0.97 -12.54
C LYS A 46 14.20 -0.91 -11.49
N TRP A 47 15.46 -0.73 -11.90
CA TRP A 47 16.55 -0.52 -10.95
C TRP A 47 16.37 0.75 -10.13
N LEU A 48 15.99 1.85 -10.78
CA LEU A 48 15.69 3.11 -10.09
C LEU A 48 14.55 2.94 -9.10
N VAL A 49 13.43 2.36 -9.52
CA VAL A 49 12.26 2.13 -8.64
C VAL A 49 12.64 1.24 -7.46
N MET A 50 13.33 0.13 -7.70
CA MET A 50 13.79 -0.77 -6.64
C MET A 50 14.74 -0.07 -5.66
N ALA A 51 15.68 0.75 -6.15
CA ALA A 51 16.58 1.51 -5.29
C ALA A 51 15.83 2.54 -4.44
N ILE A 52 14.86 3.26 -5.02
CA ILE A 52 14.04 4.23 -4.29
C ILE A 52 13.17 3.53 -3.25
N THR A 53 12.43 2.48 -3.60
CA THR A 53 11.50 1.84 -2.66
C THR A 53 12.22 1.13 -1.52
N LEU A 54 13.31 0.41 -1.82
CA LEU A 54 14.15 -0.17 -0.77
C LEU A 54 14.87 0.90 0.03
N GLY A 55 15.33 1.98 -0.61
CA GLY A 55 15.94 3.12 0.07
C GLY A 55 14.99 3.76 1.08
N ILE A 56 13.75 4.06 0.69
CA ILE A 56 12.70 4.56 1.59
C ILE A 56 12.48 3.55 2.73
N TYR A 57 12.30 2.27 2.40
CA TYR A 57 12.02 1.25 3.41
C TYR A 57 13.15 1.07 4.44
N TYR A 58 14.41 1.06 4.00
CA TYR A 58 15.56 0.79 4.87
C TYR A 58 16.10 2.03 5.57
N LEU A 59 16.01 3.22 4.97
CA LEU A 59 16.64 4.43 5.49
C LEU A 59 15.71 5.29 6.33
N THR A 60 14.40 5.30 6.04
CA THR A 60 13.45 6.19 6.72
C THR A 60 13.46 6.05 8.24
N PRO A 61 13.51 4.84 8.84
CA PRO A 61 13.57 4.70 10.30
C PRO A 61 14.83 5.30 10.95
N TRP A 62 15.91 5.49 10.18
CA TRP A 62 17.18 6.03 10.68
C TRP A 62 17.26 7.55 10.57
N LEU A 63 16.32 8.19 9.86
CA LEU A 63 16.31 9.63 9.71
C LEU A 63 15.95 10.28 11.05
N ARG A 64 16.85 11.13 11.55
CA ARG A 64 16.61 11.94 12.75
C ARG A 64 15.93 13.26 12.39
N TRP A 65 14.99 13.66 13.21
CA TRP A 65 14.11 14.80 13.00
C TRP A 65 13.76 15.43 14.35
N ASP A 66 14.39 16.56 14.66
CA ASP A 66 14.19 17.27 15.91
C ASP A 66 12.80 17.91 15.97
N ARG A 67 12.08 17.64 17.07
CA ARG A 67 10.73 18.15 17.37
C ARG A 67 10.68 18.82 18.75
N GLY A 68 11.83 19.08 19.36
CA GLY A 68 11.94 19.56 20.73
C GLY A 68 12.11 18.44 21.75
N ALA A 69 12.32 18.84 23.01
CA ALA A 69 12.79 17.94 24.07
C ALA A 69 11.76 16.88 24.53
N PHE A 70 10.48 17.04 24.20
CA PHE A 70 9.41 16.18 24.70
C PHE A 70 8.83 15.22 23.64
N ALA A 71 9.40 15.18 22.44
CA ALA A 71 9.00 14.28 21.38
C ALA A 71 10.18 13.41 20.91
N PRO A 72 9.93 12.17 20.46
CA PRO A 72 10.97 11.36 19.85
C PRO A 72 11.50 12.05 18.60
N ASP A 73 12.77 11.87 18.30
CA ASP A 73 13.50 12.50 17.20
C ASP A 73 13.65 11.56 15.98
N GLN A 74 12.86 10.50 15.86
CA GLN A 74 12.80 9.68 14.65
C GLN A 74 11.79 10.24 13.64
N ALA A 75 12.17 10.41 12.38
CA ALA A 75 11.35 11.07 11.37
C ALA A 75 10.00 10.37 11.14
N VAL A 76 9.97 9.04 11.04
CA VAL A 76 8.73 8.27 10.94
C VAL A 76 8.71 7.20 12.02
N LEU A 77 7.75 7.29 12.95
CA LEU A 77 7.64 6.39 14.09
C LEU A 77 6.18 6.13 14.43
N LEU A 78 5.78 4.87 14.46
CA LEU A 78 4.51 4.38 14.95
C LEU A 78 4.69 3.99 16.43
N ASP A 79 4.64 4.98 17.31
CA ASP A 79 4.80 4.79 18.75
C ASP A 79 3.52 4.20 19.36
N LEU A 80 3.48 2.88 19.44
CA LEU A 80 2.35 2.16 20.04
C LEU A 80 2.28 2.35 21.56
N ALA A 81 3.39 2.65 22.23
CA ALA A 81 3.44 2.80 23.69
C ALA A 81 2.72 4.08 24.13
N ASN A 82 2.99 5.19 23.43
CA ASN A 82 2.31 6.48 23.67
C ASN A 82 1.08 6.69 22.78
N ARG A 83 0.76 5.71 21.92
CA ARG A 83 -0.36 5.71 20.97
C ARG A 83 -0.28 6.91 20.02
N ARG A 84 0.85 7.06 19.33
CA ARG A 84 1.11 8.16 18.41
C ARG A 84 1.71 7.69 17.11
N PHE A 85 1.43 8.45 16.06
CA PHE A 85 2.07 8.27 14.77
C PHE A 85 2.78 9.55 14.39
N TYR A 86 4.10 9.49 14.29
CA TYR A 86 4.95 10.59 13.86
C TYR A 86 5.32 10.42 12.39
N PHE A 87 5.14 11.48 11.61
CA PHE A 87 5.54 11.58 10.21
C PHE A 87 6.14 12.97 9.95
N PHE A 88 7.47 13.09 10.07
CA PHE A 88 8.20 14.36 10.11
C PHE A 88 7.57 15.28 11.16
N PHE A 89 7.19 16.52 10.83
CA PHE A 89 6.52 17.43 11.78
C PHE A 89 5.06 17.07 12.09
N ILE A 90 4.48 16.11 11.38
CA ILE A 90 3.08 15.74 11.56
C ILE A 90 3.00 14.67 12.64
N GLU A 91 2.33 15.02 13.73
CA GLU A 91 1.90 14.07 14.75
C GLU A 91 0.42 13.76 14.56
N ILE A 92 0.07 12.48 14.50
CA ILE A 92 -1.29 11.99 14.34
C ILE A 92 -1.67 11.20 15.61
N TRP A 93 -2.74 11.63 16.26
CA TRP A 93 -3.30 10.98 17.45
C TRP A 93 -4.26 9.84 17.07
N PRO A 94 -4.59 8.91 17.98
CA PRO A 94 -5.48 7.79 17.67
C PRO A 94 -6.89 8.21 17.26
N GLN A 95 -7.42 9.30 17.82
CA GLN A 95 -8.68 9.89 17.39
C GLN A 95 -8.61 10.52 15.99
N GLU A 96 -7.41 10.88 15.56
CA GLU A 96 -7.11 11.41 14.22
C GLU A 96 -6.79 10.30 13.21
N PHE A 97 -7.09 9.04 13.53
CA PHE A 97 -6.86 7.89 12.64
C PHE A 97 -7.59 8.01 11.30
N TYR A 98 -8.58 8.89 11.19
CA TYR A 98 -9.22 9.22 9.92
C TYR A 98 -8.24 9.78 8.88
N TYR A 99 -7.11 10.39 9.27
CA TYR A 99 -6.05 10.77 8.31
C TYR A 99 -5.43 9.54 7.64
N VAL A 100 -5.12 8.51 8.42
CA VAL A 100 -4.57 7.25 7.89
C VAL A 100 -5.59 6.56 6.98
N ALA A 101 -6.86 6.50 7.42
CA ALA A 101 -7.94 5.96 6.59
C ALA A 101 -8.10 6.74 5.27
N GLY A 102 -8.01 8.07 5.33
CA GLY A 102 -8.03 8.94 4.15
C GLY A 102 -6.86 8.69 3.21
N LEU A 103 -5.64 8.52 3.73
CA LEU A 103 -4.46 8.15 2.93
C LEU A 103 -4.62 6.76 2.28
N LEU A 104 -5.20 5.79 2.97
CA LEU A 104 -5.51 4.47 2.41
C LEU A 104 -6.57 4.56 1.30
N MET A 105 -7.58 5.41 1.47
CA MET A 105 -8.56 5.72 0.43
C MET A 105 -7.87 6.35 -0.79
N MET A 106 -7.00 7.33 -0.59
CA MET A 106 -6.19 7.94 -1.65
C MET A 106 -5.30 6.91 -2.35
N ALA A 107 -4.66 6.00 -1.61
CA ALA A 107 -3.86 4.93 -2.21
C ALA A 107 -4.73 3.99 -3.06
N GLY A 108 -5.94 3.65 -2.59
CA GLY A 108 -6.93 2.89 -3.34
C GLY A 108 -7.31 3.61 -4.64
N ILE A 109 -7.85 4.82 -4.58
CA ILE A 109 -8.25 5.60 -5.76
C ILE A 109 -7.04 5.84 -6.70
N GLY A 110 -5.86 6.11 -6.14
CA GLY A 110 -4.62 6.28 -6.90
C GLY A 110 -4.22 5.02 -7.65
N LEU A 111 -4.42 3.84 -7.05
CA LEU A 111 -4.21 2.57 -7.75
C LEU A 111 -5.20 2.39 -8.90
N PHE A 112 -6.48 2.76 -8.74
CA PHE A 112 -7.46 2.75 -9.83
C PHE A 112 -7.05 3.70 -10.95
N LEU A 113 -6.65 4.93 -10.61
CA LEU A 113 -6.18 5.96 -11.55
C LEU A 113 -4.97 5.49 -12.36
N ILE A 114 -3.96 4.91 -11.71
CA ILE A 114 -2.76 4.38 -12.37
C ILE A 114 -3.14 3.15 -13.22
N THR A 115 -4.01 2.28 -12.71
CA THR A 115 -4.38 1.05 -13.43
C THR A 115 -5.16 1.35 -14.71
N SER A 116 -6.09 2.31 -14.67
CA SER A 116 -6.85 2.71 -15.87
C SER A 116 -6.02 3.43 -16.92
N THR A 117 -4.82 3.90 -16.59
CA THR A 117 -3.96 4.67 -17.51
C THR A 117 -2.77 3.85 -18.00
N VAL A 118 -2.03 3.20 -17.09
CA VAL A 118 -0.77 2.49 -17.37
C VAL A 118 -0.83 1.00 -17.00
N GLY A 119 -2.05 0.45 -16.87
CA GLY A 119 -2.26 -0.96 -16.62
C GLY A 119 -1.65 -1.43 -15.30
N ARG A 120 -1.03 -2.62 -15.27
CA ARG A 120 -0.53 -3.24 -14.03
C ARG A 120 0.83 -2.70 -13.57
N ALA A 121 1.05 -1.38 -13.68
CA ALA A 121 2.31 -0.73 -13.29
C ALA A 121 2.67 -0.97 -11.81
N TRP A 122 1.69 -1.00 -10.90
CA TRP A 122 1.91 -1.37 -9.49
C TRP A 122 2.59 -2.75 -9.37
N CYS A 123 1.97 -3.79 -9.96
CA CYS A 123 2.54 -5.14 -9.93
C CYS A 123 3.90 -5.21 -10.65
N GLY A 124 4.07 -4.47 -11.75
CA GLY A 124 5.27 -4.53 -12.58
C GLY A 124 6.50 -3.86 -11.98
N TYR A 125 6.33 -2.85 -11.12
CA TYR A 125 7.43 -1.96 -10.69
C TYR A 125 7.55 -1.78 -9.18
N THR A 126 6.46 -1.53 -8.45
CA THR A 126 6.51 -1.02 -7.06
C THR A 126 6.01 -2.01 -6.01
N CYS A 127 5.23 -3.02 -6.41
CA CYS A 127 4.71 -4.03 -5.49
C CYS A 127 5.86 -4.71 -4.71
N PRO A 128 5.73 -4.87 -3.37
CA PRO A 128 6.77 -5.49 -2.56
C PRO A 128 7.20 -6.87 -3.05
N GLN A 129 6.25 -7.72 -3.45
CA GLN A 129 6.60 -9.03 -4.01
C GLN A 129 7.54 -8.90 -5.22
N THR A 130 7.28 -7.96 -6.12
CA THR A 130 8.10 -7.75 -7.32
C THR A 130 9.47 -7.18 -6.99
N VAL A 131 9.55 -6.20 -6.08
CA VAL A 131 10.80 -5.53 -5.69
C VAL A 131 11.76 -6.53 -5.04
N TRP A 132 11.29 -7.32 -4.08
CA TRP A 132 12.13 -8.31 -3.38
C TRP A 132 12.49 -9.51 -4.24
N VAL A 133 11.57 -10.02 -5.08
CA VAL A 133 11.89 -11.08 -6.05
C VAL A 133 12.97 -10.62 -7.03
N ASP A 134 12.89 -9.39 -7.52
CA ASP A 134 13.89 -8.84 -8.44
C ASP A 134 15.26 -8.69 -7.75
N LEU A 135 15.30 -8.22 -6.50
CA LEU A 135 16.52 -8.17 -5.69
C LEU A 135 17.13 -9.56 -5.48
N PHE A 136 16.32 -10.56 -5.12
CA PHE A 136 16.81 -11.94 -4.95
C PHE A 136 17.28 -12.57 -6.26
N LEU A 137 16.66 -12.25 -7.39
CA LEU A 137 17.11 -12.68 -8.72
C LEU A 137 18.42 -11.99 -9.13
N VAL A 138 18.67 -10.76 -8.70
CA VAL A 138 19.97 -10.09 -8.88
C VAL A 138 21.05 -10.84 -8.11
N VAL A 139 20.83 -11.12 -6.83
CA VAL A 139 21.77 -11.89 -5.98
C VAL A 139 22.02 -13.27 -6.55
N GLU A 140 20.95 -13.99 -6.92
CA GLU A 140 21.06 -15.33 -7.49
C GLU A 140 21.88 -15.35 -8.79
N ARG A 141 21.69 -14.35 -9.65
CA ARG A 141 22.48 -14.23 -10.89
C ARG A 141 23.93 -13.85 -10.64
N ALA A 142 24.20 -13.03 -9.63
CA ALA A 142 25.56 -12.66 -9.26
C ALA A 142 26.38 -13.86 -8.78
N ILE A 143 25.74 -14.79 -8.06
CA ILE A 143 26.41 -15.96 -7.47
C ILE A 143 26.41 -17.16 -8.42
N GLU A 144 25.27 -17.53 -8.98
CA GLU A 144 25.11 -18.76 -9.77
C GLU A 144 25.24 -18.54 -11.29
N GLY A 145 25.33 -17.29 -11.73
CA GLY A 145 25.41 -16.90 -13.14
C GLY A 145 24.06 -16.68 -13.83
N ASP A 146 24.10 -16.41 -15.14
CA ASP A 146 22.90 -16.17 -15.94
C ASP A 146 22.10 -17.47 -16.20
N ARG A 147 20.97 -17.37 -16.89
CA ARG A 147 19.99 -18.45 -17.13
C ARG A 147 20.60 -19.85 -17.38
N ASN A 148 21.46 -19.99 -18.40
CA ASN A 148 21.98 -21.31 -18.80
C ASN A 148 22.89 -21.92 -17.73
N ALA A 149 23.70 -21.09 -17.05
CA ALA A 149 24.55 -21.55 -15.96
C ALA A 149 23.71 -22.09 -14.80
N ARG A 150 22.63 -21.38 -14.44
CA ARG A 150 21.70 -21.82 -13.39
C ARG A 150 20.94 -23.09 -13.75
N MET A 151 20.47 -23.21 -15.00
CA MET A 151 19.81 -24.44 -15.47
C MET A 151 20.76 -25.64 -15.42
N LYS A 152 22.00 -25.47 -15.88
CA LYS A 152 23.04 -26.51 -15.81
C LYS A 152 23.40 -26.86 -14.36
N LEU A 153 23.50 -25.87 -13.48
CA LEU A 153 23.77 -26.08 -12.06
C LEU A 153 22.62 -26.81 -11.36
N ASP A 154 21.37 -26.51 -11.71
CA ASP A 154 20.17 -27.17 -11.16
C ASP A 154 20.12 -28.65 -11.55
N ALA A 155 20.32 -28.95 -12.84
CA ALA A 155 20.27 -30.31 -13.40
C ALA A 155 21.50 -31.18 -13.05
N GLY A 156 22.66 -30.58 -12.76
CA GLY A 156 23.89 -31.31 -12.44
C GLY A 156 23.89 -31.98 -11.06
N PRO A 157 24.81 -32.93 -10.81
CA PRO A 157 24.93 -33.62 -9.52
C PRO A 157 25.33 -32.67 -8.38
N TRP A 158 25.10 -33.10 -7.14
CA TRP A 158 25.53 -32.38 -5.94
C TRP A 158 27.05 -32.44 -5.78
N THR A 159 27.72 -31.40 -6.27
CA THR A 159 29.17 -31.19 -6.11
C THR A 159 29.46 -30.18 -5.00
N ALA A 160 30.67 -30.18 -4.45
CA ALA A 160 31.10 -29.18 -3.46
C ALA A 160 30.90 -27.74 -3.97
N ARG A 161 31.23 -27.47 -5.25
CA ARG A 161 30.97 -26.18 -5.90
C ARG A 161 29.48 -25.82 -5.88
N LYS A 162 28.59 -26.76 -6.24
CA LYS A 162 27.13 -26.52 -6.23
C LYS A 162 26.65 -26.22 -4.81
N LEU A 163 27.13 -26.96 -3.81
CA LEU A 163 26.78 -26.73 -2.41
C LEU A 163 27.19 -25.32 -1.96
N VAL A 164 28.44 -24.90 -2.23
CA VAL A 164 28.93 -23.56 -1.88
C VAL A 164 28.10 -22.48 -2.55
N LEU A 165 27.86 -22.56 -3.87
CA LEU A 165 27.06 -21.55 -4.58
C LEU A 165 25.63 -21.44 -4.03
N ARG A 166 24.99 -22.58 -3.74
CA ARG A 166 23.64 -22.60 -3.15
C ARG A 166 23.64 -22.03 -1.73
N ALA A 167 24.57 -22.48 -0.89
CA ALA A 167 24.70 -22.02 0.49
C ALA A 167 24.95 -20.50 0.54
N SER A 168 25.89 -19.98 -0.25
CA SER A 168 26.17 -18.54 -0.33
C SER A 168 24.96 -17.73 -0.77
N LYS A 169 24.20 -18.21 -1.76
CA LYS A 169 22.96 -17.55 -2.19
C LYS A 169 21.92 -17.53 -1.08
N HIS A 170 21.66 -18.67 -0.46
CA HIS A 170 20.65 -18.77 0.60
C HIS A 170 21.06 -17.96 1.84
N ALA A 171 22.35 -17.93 2.18
CA ALA A 171 22.87 -17.07 3.24
C ALA A 171 22.61 -15.58 2.95
N ILE A 172 22.92 -15.10 1.74
CA ILE A 172 22.67 -13.69 1.38
C ILE A 172 21.16 -13.39 1.33
N TRP A 173 20.33 -14.30 0.83
CA TRP A 173 18.87 -14.14 0.89
C TRP A 173 18.35 -14.06 2.32
N LEU A 174 18.88 -14.88 3.24
CA LEU A 174 18.51 -14.84 4.65
C LEU A 174 18.96 -13.53 5.31
N VAL A 175 20.16 -13.03 4.99
CA VAL A 175 20.63 -11.72 5.49
C VAL A 175 19.72 -10.59 5.01
N ILE A 176 19.36 -10.57 3.72
CA ILE A 176 18.44 -9.57 3.18
C ILE A 176 17.06 -9.69 3.84
N ALA A 177 16.53 -10.91 4.00
CA ALA A 177 15.24 -11.14 4.62
C ALA A 177 15.24 -10.76 6.11
N ALA A 178 16.32 -11.02 6.84
CA ALA A 178 16.52 -10.60 8.22
C ALA A 178 16.62 -9.08 8.34
N ALA A 179 17.35 -8.43 7.43
CA ALA A 179 17.38 -6.98 7.35
C ALA A 179 15.98 -6.43 7.05
N THR A 180 15.21 -7.05 6.14
CA THR A 180 13.82 -6.65 5.86
C THR A 180 12.96 -6.74 7.13
N GLY A 181 12.99 -7.89 7.81
CA GLY A 181 12.24 -8.08 9.06
C GLY A 181 12.63 -7.09 10.16
N GLY A 182 13.93 -6.82 10.33
CA GLY A 182 14.45 -5.83 11.26
C GLY A 182 14.01 -4.41 10.93
N ALA A 183 14.15 -4.00 9.67
CA ALA A 183 13.77 -2.67 9.20
C ALA A 183 12.29 -2.35 9.44
N TRP A 184 11.40 -3.34 9.32
CA TRP A 184 9.97 -3.14 9.65
C TRP A 184 9.76 -2.73 11.11
N ILE A 185 10.46 -3.35 12.06
CA ILE A 185 10.24 -3.07 13.49
C ILE A 185 10.82 -1.72 13.87
N PHE A 186 11.85 -1.25 13.17
CA PHE A 186 12.37 0.10 13.34
C PHE A 186 11.32 1.20 13.04
N TYR A 187 10.21 0.88 12.37
CA TYR A 187 9.09 1.82 12.26
C TYR A 187 8.22 1.91 13.52
N PHE A 188 8.36 1.00 14.49
CA PHE A 188 7.51 0.91 15.70
C PHE A 188 8.26 1.21 17.00
N ALA A 189 9.59 1.21 16.96
CA ALA A 189 10.46 1.56 18.08
C ALA A 189 11.69 2.31 17.55
N ASP A 190 12.35 3.08 18.41
CA ASP A 190 13.54 3.86 18.04
C ASP A 190 14.61 2.96 17.40
N ALA A 191 14.98 3.28 16.15
CA ALA A 191 15.80 2.40 15.32
C ALA A 191 17.21 2.15 15.90
N PRO A 192 17.99 3.18 16.31
CA PRO A 192 19.31 2.96 16.89
C PRO A 192 19.27 2.14 18.19
N THR A 193 18.32 2.46 19.09
CA THR A 193 18.18 1.77 20.38
C THR A 193 17.80 0.32 20.17
N LEU A 194 16.74 0.05 19.39
CA LEU A 194 16.27 -1.31 19.14
C LEU A 194 17.31 -2.14 18.38
N ALA A 195 18.04 -1.55 17.44
CA ALA A 195 19.14 -2.25 16.78
C ALA A 195 20.19 -2.72 17.79
N GLY A 196 20.61 -1.85 18.71
CA GLY A 196 21.52 -2.22 19.80
C GLY A 196 20.97 -3.35 20.67
N GLU A 197 19.72 -3.24 21.11
CA GLU A 197 19.07 -4.27 21.94
C GLU A 197 18.98 -5.63 21.26
N VAL A 198 18.71 -5.66 19.94
CA VAL A 198 18.66 -6.90 19.16
C VAL A 198 20.05 -7.52 19.05
N PHE A 199 21.10 -6.72 18.83
CA PHE A 199 22.47 -7.24 18.78
C PHE A 199 22.98 -7.73 20.13
N HIS A 200 22.57 -7.09 21.23
CA HIS A 200 22.96 -7.46 22.60
C HIS A 200 22.12 -8.58 23.21
N GLY A 201 21.05 -9.03 22.56
CA GLY A 201 20.19 -10.09 23.09
C GLY A 201 19.19 -9.61 24.14
N THR A 202 19.01 -8.29 24.30
CA THR A 202 18.18 -7.68 25.36
C THR A 202 16.83 -7.15 24.87
N ALA A 203 16.57 -7.15 23.56
CA ALA A 203 15.29 -6.70 23.01
C ALA A 203 14.09 -7.51 23.53
N ALA A 204 12.90 -6.91 23.49
CA ALA A 204 11.66 -7.59 23.87
C ALA A 204 11.41 -8.84 22.99
N PRO A 205 10.87 -9.95 23.54
CA PRO A 205 10.61 -11.18 22.78
C PRO A 205 9.75 -10.96 21.53
N VAL A 206 8.80 -10.03 21.58
CA VAL A 206 7.95 -9.65 20.45
C VAL A 206 8.77 -9.15 19.26
N ALA A 207 9.87 -8.42 19.50
CA ALA A 207 10.74 -7.95 18.43
C ALA A 207 11.38 -9.13 17.69
N TYR A 208 11.97 -10.09 18.41
CA TYR A 208 12.58 -11.27 17.78
C TYR A 208 11.57 -12.13 17.00
N VAL A 209 10.37 -12.34 17.57
CA VAL A 209 9.31 -13.11 16.89
C VAL A 209 8.90 -12.42 15.61
N THR A 210 8.69 -11.10 15.63
CA THR A 210 8.33 -10.33 14.44
C THR A 210 9.45 -10.33 13.39
N ILE A 211 10.72 -10.18 13.79
CA ILE A 211 11.86 -10.29 12.86
C ILE A 211 11.85 -11.67 12.21
N LEU A 212 11.72 -12.74 13.00
CA LEU A 212 11.74 -14.12 12.51
C LEU A 212 10.59 -14.39 11.52
N VAL A 213 9.36 -13.99 11.86
CA VAL A 213 8.19 -14.18 10.98
C VAL A 213 8.35 -13.40 9.67
N LEU A 214 8.78 -12.14 9.74
CA LEU A 214 8.99 -11.32 8.55
C LEU A 214 10.18 -11.80 7.70
N THR A 215 11.22 -12.32 8.34
CA THR A 215 12.35 -12.98 7.66
C THR A 215 11.87 -14.22 6.93
N ALA A 216 11.13 -15.10 7.62
CA ALA A 216 10.64 -16.35 7.07
C ALA A 216 9.69 -16.12 5.89
N THR A 217 8.76 -15.18 6.03
CA THR A 217 7.82 -14.80 4.95
C THR A 217 8.53 -14.15 3.77
N THR A 218 9.43 -13.18 3.98
CA THR A 218 10.20 -12.54 2.90
C THR A 218 11.05 -13.55 2.14
N TYR A 219 11.77 -14.41 2.87
CA TYR A 219 12.61 -15.46 2.29
C TYR A 219 11.77 -16.49 1.50
N THR A 220 10.64 -16.93 2.05
CA THR A 220 9.79 -17.94 1.42
C THR A 220 9.07 -17.37 0.21
N PHE A 221 8.40 -16.23 0.35
CA PHE A 221 7.59 -15.64 -0.70
C PHE A 221 8.43 -15.05 -1.83
N GLY A 222 9.45 -14.26 -1.48
CA GLY A 222 10.34 -13.66 -2.47
C GLY A 222 11.35 -14.65 -3.04
N GLY A 223 11.97 -15.47 -2.20
CA GLY A 223 13.10 -16.31 -2.59
C GLY A 223 12.67 -17.61 -3.27
N LEU A 224 11.71 -18.31 -2.66
CA LEU A 224 11.30 -19.66 -3.06
C LEU A 224 10.07 -19.65 -3.96
N MET A 225 8.96 -19.03 -3.52
CA MET A 225 7.66 -19.10 -4.21
C MET A 225 7.58 -18.18 -5.43
N ARG A 226 8.12 -16.96 -5.37
CA ARG A 226 8.26 -16.01 -6.48
C ARG A 226 6.94 -15.78 -7.25
N GLU A 227 6.85 -16.27 -8.48
CA GLU A 227 5.70 -16.12 -9.37
C GLU A 227 4.44 -16.81 -8.82
N GLN A 228 4.60 -17.85 -7.99
CA GLN A 228 3.48 -18.58 -7.39
C GLN A 228 2.63 -17.66 -6.50
N VAL A 229 3.27 -16.70 -5.82
CA VAL A 229 2.56 -15.69 -5.01
C VAL A 229 1.68 -14.84 -5.92
N CYS A 230 2.23 -14.35 -7.03
CA CYS A 230 1.48 -13.53 -7.99
C CYS A 230 0.34 -14.31 -8.64
N THR A 231 0.56 -15.55 -9.05
CA THR A 231 -0.43 -16.36 -9.77
C THR A 231 -1.56 -16.87 -8.87
N TYR A 232 -1.24 -17.35 -7.67
CA TYR A 232 -2.19 -18.11 -6.84
C TYR A 232 -2.64 -17.39 -5.57
N MET A 233 -1.78 -16.57 -4.94
CA MET A 233 -2.09 -15.96 -3.63
C MET A 233 -2.56 -14.51 -3.75
N CYS A 234 -1.95 -13.76 -4.67
CA CYS A 234 -2.19 -12.34 -4.81
C CYS A 234 -3.55 -12.10 -5.51
N PRO A 235 -4.47 -11.34 -4.91
CA PRO A 235 -5.74 -11.01 -5.56
C PRO A 235 -5.58 -9.94 -6.64
N TRP A 236 -4.50 -9.16 -6.59
CA TRP A 236 -4.31 -7.97 -7.42
C TRP A 236 -4.31 -8.21 -8.92
N PRO A 237 -3.70 -9.28 -9.48
CA PRO A 237 -3.73 -9.50 -10.92
C PRO A 237 -5.16 -9.59 -11.47
N ARG A 238 -6.08 -10.20 -10.72
CA ARG A 238 -7.50 -10.32 -11.09
C ARG A 238 -8.24 -8.99 -10.96
N ILE A 239 -8.08 -8.31 -9.82
CA ILE A 239 -8.71 -7.01 -9.57
C ILE A 239 -8.24 -5.99 -10.61
N GLN A 240 -6.93 -5.91 -10.87
CA GLN A 240 -6.38 -4.98 -11.86
C GLN A 240 -6.77 -5.32 -13.29
N ALA A 241 -6.90 -6.61 -13.65
CA ALA A 241 -7.38 -6.98 -14.98
C ALA A 241 -8.82 -6.49 -15.22
N ALA A 242 -9.69 -6.54 -14.20
CA ALA A 242 -11.05 -6.02 -14.29
C ALA A 242 -11.13 -4.48 -14.34
N MET A 243 -10.06 -3.78 -13.96
CA MET A 243 -10.01 -2.30 -13.99
C MET A 243 -9.56 -1.73 -15.33
N LEU A 244 -8.95 -2.55 -16.21
CA LEU A 244 -8.49 -2.13 -17.53
C LEU A 244 -9.67 -1.81 -18.46
N ASP A 245 -9.46 -0.86 -19.36
CA ASP A 245 -10.33 -0.60 -20.49
C ASP A 245 -9.55 -0.71 -21.82
N GLU A 246 -10.24 -0.54 -22.95
CA GLU A 246 -9.67 -0.66 -24.30
C GLU A 246 -8.51 0.29 -24.53
N ASN A 247 -8.35 1.25 -23.65
CA ASN A 247 -7.42 2.32 -23.81
C ASN A 247 -6.38 2.45 -22.69
N SER A 248 -6.39 1.50 -21.76
CA SER A 248 -5.34 1.36 -20.76
C SER A 248 -4.08 0.84 -21.44
N LEU A 249 -2.92 1.42 -21.13
CA LEU A 249 -1.65 0.93 -21.69
C LEU A 249 -1.29 -0.41 -21.06
N THR A 250 -1.09 -1.41 -21.90
CA THR A 250 -0.64 -2.75 -21.48
C THR A 250 0.56 -3.19 -22.30
N VAL A 251 1.40 -4.05 -21.73
CA VAL A 251 2.54 -4.63 -22.46
C VAL A 251 1.98 -5.69 -23.40
N THR A 252 2.14 -5.48 -24.70
CA THR A 252 1.47 -6.25 -25.76
C THR A 252 2.48 -6.66 -26.82
N TYR A 253 2.41 -7.92 -27.26
CA TYR A 253 3.05 -8.37 -28.49
C TYR A 253 2.16 -7.96 -29.68
N ASN A 254 2.75 -7.25 -30.65
CA ASN A 254 2.01 -6.71 -31.78
C ASN A 254 1.90 -7.75 -32.90
N ASP A 255 0.90 -8.62 -32.82
CA ASP A 255 0.63 -9.69 -33.80
C ASP A 255 0.51 -9.15 -35.23
N TRP A 256 -0.18 -8.01 -35.38
CA TRP A 256 -0.38 -7.29 -36.65
C TRP A 256 0.94 -6.95 -37.36
N ARG A 257 2.05 -6.94 -36.63
CA ARG A 257 3.41 -6.70 -37.11
C ARG A 257 4.26 -7.97 -37.12
N GLY A 258 4.11 -8.80 -36.09
CA GLY A 258 4.99 -9.93 -35.81
C GLY A 258 4.67 -11.18 -36.60
N GLU A 259 3.41 -11.35 -37.01
CA GLU A 259 2.93 -12.57 -37.66
C GLU A 259 2.80 -12.41 -39.19
N PRO A 260 2.94 -13.50 -39.97
CA PRO A 260 3.38 -14.83 -39.54
C PRO A 260 4.88 -14.84 -39.19
N ARG A 261 5.20 -15.33 -37.98
CA ARG A 261 6.57 -15.37 -37.48
C ARG A 261 7.37 -16.52 -38.10
N SER A 262 8.67 -16.32 -38.31
CA SER A 262 9.54 -17.36 -38.88
C SER A 262 10.98 -17.29 -38.38
N ARG A 263 11.54 -18.44 -37.99
CA ARG A 263 12.97 -18.60 -37.71
C ARG A 263 13.85 -18.47 -38.96
N HIS A 264 13.27 -18.70 -40.13
CA HIS A 264 13.96 -18.73 -41.41
C HIS A 264 13.39 -17.67 -42.36
N ALA A 265 13.26 -16.44 -41.86
CA ALA A 265 12.65 -15.31 -42.58
C ALA A 265 13.19 -15.15 -44.01
N LYS A 266 14.51 -15.23 -44.22
CA LYS A 266 15.13 -15.13 -45.56
C LYS A 266 14.66 -16.24 -46.52
N LYS A 267 14.52 -17.47 -46.02
CA LYS A 267 14.07 -18.63 -46.82
C LYS A 267 12.58 -18.50 -47.16
N ALA A 268 11.76 -18.09 -46.20
CA ALA A 268 10.33 -17.88 -46.40
C ALA A 268 10.08 -16.74 -47.41
N LEU A 269 10.81 -15.62 -47.31
CA LEU A 269 10.75 -14.53 -48.29
C LEU A 269 11.18 -14.98 -49.70
N ALA A 270 12.25 -15.78 -49.82
CA ALA A 270 12.69 -16.34 -51.09
C ALA A 270 11.65 -17.30 -51.71
N ALA A 271 10.82 -17.94 -50.88
CA ALA A 271 9.72 -18.80 -51.31
C ALA A 271 8.41 -18.02 -51.57
N GLY A 272 8.43 -16.68 -51.55
CA GLY A 272 7.26 -15.83 -51.76
C GLY A 272 6.25 -15.86 -50.60
N GLN A 273 6.63 -16.35 -49.43
CA GLN A 273 5.76 -16.38 -48.26
C GLN A 273 5.83 -15.06 -47.49
N PRO A 274 4.69 -14.54 -46.98
CA PRO A 274 4.71 -13.39 -46.08
C PRO A 274 5.47 -13.74 -44.80
N VAL A 275 6.22 -12.78 -44.27
CA VAL A 275 6.97 -12.94 -43.01
C VAL A 275 6.88 -11.67 -42.20
N GLY A 276 6.40 -11.80 -40.96
CA GLY A 276 6.33 -10.71 -40.01
C GLY A 276 7.67 -10.36 -39.37
N ASP A 277 7.62 -9.43 -38.42
CA ASP A 277 8.83 -8.94 -37.77
C ASP A 277 9.42 -9.91 -36.74
N CYS A 278 8.60 -10.83 -36.22
CA CYS A 278 9.01 -11.78 -35.20
C CYS A 278 9.81 -12.93 -35.81
N VAL A 279 11.04 -13.11 -35.30
CA VAL A 279 11.96 -14.17 -35.75
C VAL A 279 11.90 -15.44 -34.91
N ASP A 280 10.86 -15.58 -34.07
CA ASP A 280 10.63 -16.75 -33.20
C ASP A 280 11.86 -17.16 -32.34
N CYS A 281 12.56 -16.17 -31.78
CA CYS A 281 13.80 -16.38 -31.01
C CYS A 281 13.59 -16.74 -29.52
N ASN A 282 12.36 -16.64 -29.01
CA ASN A 282 12.01 -16.85 -27.59
C ASN A 282 12.75 -15.94 -26.58
N ALA A 283 13.34 -14.82 -27.01
CA ALA A 283 14.03 -13.90 -26.10
C ALA A 283 13.08 -13.29 -25.06
N CYS A 284 11.84 -12.95 -25.46
CA CYS A 284 10.79 -12.43 -24.57
C CYS A 284 10.40 -13.44 -23.48
N VAL A 285 10.21 -14.72 -23.85
CA VAL A 285 9.93 -15.81 -22.91
C VAL A 285 11.11 -16.02 -21.97
N ALA A 286 12.33 -15.91 -22.49
CA ALA A 286 13.55 -16.15 -21.72
C ALA A 286 13.78 -15.18 -20.57
N VAL A 287 13.38 -13.92 -20.73
CA VAL A 287 13.55 -12.87 -19.70
C VAL A 287 12.34 -12.76 -18.77
N CYS A 288 11.23 -13.42 -19.09
CA CYS A 288 9.99 -13.29 -18.34
C CYS A 288 10.12 -13.89 -16.93
N PRO A 289 9.95 -13.10 -15.85
CA PRO A 289 10.02 -13.63 -14.49
C PRO A 289 8.83 -14.54 -14.15
N MET A 290 7.73 -14.42 -14.89
CA MET A 290 6.51 -15.20 -14.70
C MET A 290 6.47 -16.45 -15.59
N GLY A 291 7.45 -16.63 -16.48
CA GLY A 291 7.56 -17.84 -17.31
C GLY A 291 6.53 -17.96 -18.44
N ILE A 292 5.80 -16.89 -18.72
CA ILE A 292 4.80 -16.84 -19.77
C ILE A 292 5.38 -16.53 -21.16
N ASP A 293 4.61 -16.86 -22.19
CA ASP A 293 4.82 -16.40 -23.56
C ASP A 293 3.87 -15.26 -23.90
N ILE A 294 4.41 -14.05 -23.96
CA ILE A 294 3.67 -12.82 -24.28
C ILE A 294 3.04 -12.83 -25.68
N ARG A 295 3.43 -13.78 -26.54
CA ARG A 295 2.87 -13.95 -27.88
C ARG A 295 1.54 -14.70 -27.89
N ASP A 296 1.16 -15.29 -26.77
CA ASP A 296 -0.16 -15.92 -26.60
C ASP A 296 -1.23 -14.90 -26.14
N GLY A 297 -0.91 -13.60 -26.20
CA GLY A 297 -1.79 -12.51 -25.80
C GLY A 297 -1.72 -12.17 -24.30
N GLN A 298 -2.78 -11.54 -23.81
CA GLN A 298 -2.81 -11.04 -22.43
C GLN A 298 -3.13 -12.18 -21.44
N GLN A 299 -2.13 -12.53 -20.63
CA GLN A 299 -2.25 -13.53 -19.58
C GLN A 299 -2.39 -12.88 -18.19
N LEU A 300 -3.10 -13.55 -17.27
CA LEU A 300 -3.33 -13.05 -15.91
C LEU A 300 -2.03 -13.02 -15.10
N GLU A 301 -1.10 -13.94 -15.38
CA GLU A 301 0.21 -14.06 -14.75
C GLU A 301 1.14 -12.92 -15.14
N CYS A 302 0.89 -12.23 -16.26
CA CYS A 302 1.75 -11.14 -16.71
C CYS A 302 1.72 -9.97 -15.71
N ILE A 303 2.85 -9.66 -15.06
CA ILE A 303 2.95 -8.50 -14.15
C ILE A 303 3.22 -7.17 -14.88
N THR A 304 3.27 -7.14 -16.21
CA THR A 304 3.56 -5.93 -17.03
C THR A 304 4.88 -5.21 -16.67
N CYS A 305 5.92 -5.97 -16.31
CA CYS A 305 7.23 -5.43 -15.95
C CYS A 305 8.11 -4.98 -17.13
N ALA A 306 7.61 -5.11 -18.36
CA ALA A 306 8.26 -4.66 -19.62
C ALA A 306 9.66 -5.23 -19.94
N LEU A 307 10.17 -6.22 -19.19
CA LEU A 307 11.47 -6.82 -19.49
C LEU A 307 11.50 -7.53 -20.86
N CYS A 308 10.35 -8.03 -21.33
CA CYS A 308 10.19 -8.60 -22.67
C CYS A 308 10.34 -7.54 -23.77
N ILE A 309 9.99 -6.27 -23.52
CA ILE A 309 10.19 -5.16 -24.47
C ILE A 309 11.69 -4.95 -24.68
N ASP A 310 12.45 -4.74 -23.59
CA ASP A 310 13.91 -4.58 -23.65
C ASP A 310 14.61 -5.74 -24.38
N ALA A 311 14.18 -6.97 -24.11
CA ALA A 311 14.76 -8.15 -24.76
C ALA A 311 14.41 -8.25 -26.25
N CYS A 312 13.19 -7.90 -26.63
CA CYS A 312 12.74 -7.92 -28.01
C CYS A 312 13.40 -6.80 -28.83
N ASP A 313 13.46 -5.59 -28.28
CA ASP A 313 14.10 -4.45 -28.91
C ASP A 313 15.60 -4.70 -29.15
N SER A 314 16.30 -5.35 -28.22
CA SER A 314 17.69 -5.77 -28.44
C SER A 314 17.86 -6.74 -29.63
N VAL A 315 16.85 -7.57 -29.90
CA VAL A 315 16.83 -8.44 -31.09
C VAL A 315 16.49 -7.64 -32.35
N MET A 316 15.51 -6.73 -32.28
CA MET A 316 15.14 -5.87 -33.41
C MET A 316 16.31 -5.00 -33.87
N ASP A 317 17.05 -4.40 -32.92
CA ASP A 317 18.25 -3.59 -33.19
C ASP A 317 19.30 -4.39 -33.97
N LYS A 318 19.56 -5.65 -33.57
CA LYS A 318 20.53 -6.53 -34.25
C LYS A 318 20.11 -6.92 -35.66
N LEU A 319 18.81 -6.94 -35.91
CA LEU A 319 18.22 -7.23 -37.22
C LEU A 319 18.07 -5.97 -38.08
N GLY A 320 18.39 -4.78 -37.56
CA GLY A 320 18.15 -3.51 -38.25
C GLY A 320 16.66 -3.19 -38.44
N ARG A 321 15.78 -3.73 -37.58
CA ARG A 321 14.34 -3.47 -37.60
C ARG A 321 13.96 -2.43 -36.57
N GLN A 322 12.89 -1.68 -36.83
CA GLN A 322 12.38 -0.68 -35.88
C GLN A 322 12.01 -1.35 -34.54
N ARG A 323 12.11 -0.62 -33.42
CA ARG A 323 11.72 -1.14 -32.09
C ARG A 323 10.20 -1.25 -31.93
N GLY A 324 9.73 -1.86 -30.83
CA GLY A 324 8.31 -1.90 -30.50
C GLY A 324 7.52 -3.05 -31.13
N LEU A 325 8.18 -4.20 -31.39
CA LEU A 325 7.45 -5.42 -31.74
C LEU A 325 6.68 -5.95 -30.51
N ILE A 326 7.25 -5.79 -29.33
CA ILE A 326 6.51 -5.77 -28.06
C ILE A 326 6.58 -4.34 -27.56
N SER A 327 5.44 -3.75 -27.19
CA SER A 327 5.38 -2.36 -26.73
C SER A 327 4.28 -2.17 -25.69
N TYR A 328 4.29 -1.01 -25.03
CA TYR A 328 3.06 -0.54 -24.40
C TYR A 328 2.09 -0.12 -25.49
N ALA A 329 0.92 -0.76 -25.55
CA ALA A 329 -0.14 -0.48 -26.51
C ALA A 329 -1.49 -0.47 -25.79
N THR A 330 -2.42 0.29 -26.33
CA THR A 330 -3.83 0.16 -25.98
C THR A 330 -4.49 -0.91 -26.83
N LEU A 331 -5.55 -1.53 -26.33
CA LEU A 331 -6.33 -2.48 -27.12
C LEU A 331 -6.97 -1.80 -28.34
N SER A 332 -7.37 -0.53 -28.22
CA SER A 332 -7.89 0.29 -29.32
C SER A 332 -6.88 0.47 -30.45
N ASP A 333 -5.63 0.81 -30.13
CA ASP A 333 -4.56 1.00 -31.13
C ASP A 333 -4.15 -0.33 -31.75
N TYR A 334 -4.07 -1.37 -30.92
CA TYR A 334 -3.84 -2.73 -31.39
C TYR A 334 -4.91 -3.18 -32.39
N ASN A 335 -6.20 -3.01 -32.07
CA ASN A 335 -7.31 -3.41 -32.92
C ASN A 335 -7.33 -2.60 -34.24
N ALA A 336 -7.05 -1.30 -34.18
CA ALA A 336 -6.94 -0.46 -35.38
C ALA A 336 -5.81 -0.95 -36.30
N ASN A 337 -4.64 -1.25 -35.74
CA ASN A 337 -3.50 -1.77 -36.50
C ASN A 337 -3.75 -3.18 -37.05
N MET A 338 -4.42 -4.02 -36.26
CA MET A 338 -4.84 -5.35 -36.69
C MET A 338 -5.81 -5.28 -37.87
N ALA A 339 -6.76 -4.35 -37.86
CA ALA A 339 -7.67 -4.14 -38.97
C ALA A 339 -6.93 -3.75 -40.26
N VAL A 340 -5.89 -2.91 -40.17
CA VAL A 340 -5.03 -2.59 -41.33
C VAL A 340 -4.29 -3.84 -41.81
N ALA A 341 -3.67 -4.59 -40.90
CA ALA A 341 -2.86 -5.76 -41.22
C ALA A 341 -3.65 -6.94 -41.81
N THR A 342 -4.96 -6.98 -41.58
CA THR A 342 -5.87 -8.05 -42.05
C THR A 342 -6.85 -7.57 -43.12
N ALA A 343 -6.71 -6.34 -43.62
CA ALA A 343 -7.68 -5.68 -44.50
C ALA A 343 -9.13 -5.81 -44.00
N GLY A 344 -9.36 -5.41 -42.74
CA GLY A 344 -10.65 -5.48 -42.07
C GLY A 344 -11.06 -6.89 -41.65
N GLY A 345 -10.11 -7.81 -41.44
CA GLY A 345 -10.37 -9.21 -41.11
C GLY A 345 -10.67 -10.11 -42.30
N SER A 346 -10.56 -9.60 -43.54
CA SER A 346 -10.82 -10.37 -44.76
C SER A 346 -9.73 -11.40 -45.09
N ARG A 347 -8.53 -11.25 -44.52
CA ARG A 347 -7.39 -12.14 -44.71
C ARG A 347 -6.57 -12.30 -43.43
N PRO A 348 -5.74 -13.35 -43.32
CA PRO A 348 -4.70 -13.43 -42.30
C PRO A 348 -3.77 -12.21 -42.33
N VAL A 349 -2.99 -12.02 -41.26
CA VAL A 349 -2.03 -10.92 -41.15
C VAL A 349 -1.09 -10.91 -42.36
N ASP A 350 -1.10 -9.78 -43.07
CA ASP A 350 -0.30 -9.53 -44.26
C ASP A 350 0.70 -8.39 -43.98
N PRO A 351 1.99 -8.71 -43.75
CA PRO A 351 3.02 -7.73 -43.44
C PRO A 351 3.22 -6.64 -44.50
N SER A 352 2.77 -6.86 -45.74
CA SER A 352 2.87 -5.86 -46.82
C SER A 352 1.91 -4.69 -46.62
N LEU A 353 0.79 -4.89 -45.92
CA LEU A 353 -0.23 -3.85 -45.72
C LEU A 353 0.17 -2.81 -44.67
N VAL A 354 1.07 -3.18 -43.77
CA VAL A 354 1.53 -2.33 -42.66
C VAL A 354 2.82 -1.59 -43.00
N ARG A 355 3.38 -1.80 -44.19
CA ARG A 355 4.62 -1.17 -44.66
C ARG A 355 4.42 -0.40 -45.96
N THR A 356 5.24 0.63 -46.17
CA THR A 356 5.39 1.32 -47.45
C THR A 356 6.37 0.56 -48.36
N ALA A 357 6.44 0.94 -49.64
CA ALA A 357 7.39 0.35 -50.60
C ALA A 357 8.86 0.49 -50.16
N ASP A 358 9.18 1.58 -49.46
CA ASP A 358 10.52 1.84 -48.88
C ASP A 358 10.79 1.06 -47.58
N GLY A 359 9.82 0.25 -47.13
CA GLY A 359 9.92 -0.57 -45.92
C GLY A 359 9.61 0.15 -44.61
N ALA A 360 9.25 1.44 -44.65
CA ALA A 360 8.78 2.19 -43.47
C ALA A 360 7.37 1.72 -43.05
N PHE A 361 6.93 2.08 -41.84
CA PHE A 361 5.56 1.78 -41.42
C PHE A 361 4.55 2.68 -42.12
N SER A 362 3.39 2.11 -42.45
CA SER A 362 2.27 2.84 -43.06
C SER A 362 1.73 3.91 -42.10
N GLU A 363 1.46 5.12 -42.60
CA GLU A 363 0.84 6.21 -41.83
C GLU A 363 -0.58 5.87 -41.35
N LYS A 364 -1.19 4.82 -41.91
CA LYS A 364 -2.50 4.32 -41.49
C LYS A 364 -2.48 3.63 -40.13
N LEU A 365 -1.29 3.33 -39.59
CA LEU A 365 -1.17 2.70 -38.28
C LEU A 365 -1.47 3.71 -37.18
N ALA A 366 -2.32 3.28 -36.25
CA ALA A 366 -2.56 3.97 -35.01
C ALA A 366 -1.31 3.93 -34.12
N HIS A 367 -0.97 5.10 -33.59
CA HIS A 367 0.06 5.25 -32.58
C HIS A 367 -0.54 5.74 -31.27
N PHE A 368 0.13 5.39 -30.17
CA PHE A 368 -0.22 5.91 -28.88
C PHE A 368 0.15 7.41 -28.81
N HIS A 369 -0.82 8.22 -28.39
CA HIS A 369 -0.63 9.64 -28.10
C HIS A 369 -1.02 9.91 -26.66
N ILE A 370 -0.23 10.72 -25.95
CA ILE A 370 -0.46 10.99 -24.52
C ILE A 370 -1.84 11.62 -24.24
N ARG A 371 -2.43 12.31 -25.22
CA ARG A 371 -3.81 12.83 -25.16
C ARG A 371 -4.84 11.73 -24.87
N LYS A 372 -4.58 10.49 -25.27
CA LYS A 372 -5.43 9.33 -24.97
C LYS A 372 -5.52 9.06 -23.47
N ILE A 373 -4.56 9.47 -22.63
CA ILE A 373 -4.65 9.30 -21.17
C ILE A 373 -5.72 10.23 -20.56
N PHE A 374 -5.94 11.40 -21.16
CA PHE A 374 -6.85 12.43 -20.64
C PHE A 374 -8.29 12.15 -21.07
N ARG A 375 -8.96 11.26 -20.33
CA ARG A 375 -10.37 10.87 -20.54
C ARG A 375 -11.25 11.25 -19.37
N PRO A 376 -12.58 11.33 -19.55
CA PRO A 376 -13.53 11.55 -18.46
C PRO A 376 -13.27 10.63 -17.26
N ARG A 377 -13.03 9.34 -17.49
CA ARG A 377 -12.71 8.37 -16.41
C ARG A 377 -11.45 8.75 -15.62
N THR A 378 -10.37 9.14 -16.30
CA THR A 378 -9.13 9.60 -15.66
C THR A 378 -9.38 10.85 -14.82
N PHE A 379 -10.16 11.80 -15.34
CA PHE A 379 -10.52 13.02 -14.60
C PHE A 379 -11.42 12.74 -13.39
N ILE A 380 -12.32 11.76 -13.46
CA ILE A 380 -13.13 11.33 -12.32
C ILE A 380 -12.25 10.79 -11.20
N TYR A 381 -11.34 9.86 -11.50
CA TYR A 381 -10.45 9.31 -10.49
C TYR A 381 -9.45 10.36 -9.96
N LEU A 382 -8.89 11.19 -10.83
CA LEU A 382 -8.01 12.29 -10.43
C LEU A 382 -8.75 13.31 -9.56
N GLY A 383 -9.98 13.65 -9.91
CA GLY A 383 -10.85 14.55 -9.16
C GLY A 383 -11.17 13.99 -7.78
N ALA A 384 -11.59 12.71 -7.71
CA ALA A 384 -11.85 12.04 -6.43
C ALA A 384 -10.58 11.95 -5.56
N TRP A 385 -9.45 11.57 -6.14
CA TRP A 385 -8.16 11.50 -5.44
C TRP A 385 -7.75 12.88 -4.89
N SER A 386 -7.86 13.92 -5.71
CA SER A 386 -7.52 15.30 -5.34
C SER A 386 -8.48 15.85 -4.30
N ALA A 387 -9.78 15.56 -4.41
CA ALA A 387 -10.79 16.00 -3.45
C ALA A 387 -10.52 15.43 -2.06
N VAL A 388 -10.21 14.12 -1.96
CA VAL A 388 -9.82 13.51 -0.69
C VAL A 388 -8.53 14.15 -0.16
N GLY A 389 -7.51 14.32 -1.01
CA GLY A 389 -6.25 14.96 -0.61
C GLY A 389 -6.43 16.39 -0.09
N LEU A 390 -7.24 17.20 -0.76
CA LEU A 390 -7.55 18.57 -0.36
C LEU A 390 -8.37 18.60 0.94
N ALA A 391 -9.34 17.70 1.12
CA ALA A 391 -10.11 17.60 2.35
C ALA A 391 -9.21 17.23 3.55
N LEU A 392 -8.30 16.26 3.37
CA LEU A 392 -7.34 15.88 4.40
C LEU A 392 -6.36 17.01 4.70
N LEU A 393 -5.85 17.71 3.68
CA LEU A 393 -4.96 18.85 3.86
C LEU A 393 -5.66 19.99 4.59
N TYR A 394 -6.89 20.33 4.20
CA TYR A 394 -7.70 21.34 4.88
C TYR A 394 -7.90 20.96 6.36
N SER A 395 -8.37 19.74 6.62
CA SER A 395 -8.55 19.21 7.98
C SER A 395 -7.26 19.29 8.80
N LEU A 396 -6.11 18.96 8.22
CA LEU A 396 -4.83 19.00 8.90
C LEU A 396 -4.39 20.43 9.24
N LEU A 397 -4.63 21.39 8.33
CA LEU A 397 -4.27 22.80 8.52
C LEU A 397 -5.20 23.53 9.50
N THR A 398 -6.47 23.15 9.56
CA THR A 398 -7.48 23.75 10.46
C THR A 398 -7.65 22.97 11.77
N ARG A 399 -6.80 21.98 12.06
CA ARG A 399 -6.94 21.17 13.26
C ARG A 399 -6.69 21.99 14.52
N GLU A 400 -7.59 21.87 15.49
CA GLU A 400 -7.38 22.36 16.85
C GLU A 400 -6.43 21.41 17.58
N ARG A 401 -5.47 21.96 18.32
CA ARG A 401 -4.48 21.17 19.08
C ARG A 401 -4.76 21.22 20.58
N LEU A 402 -5.81 21.93 21.00
CA LEU A 402 -6.28 22.05 22.37
C LEU A 402 -7.75 21.62 22.39
N GLU A 403 -8.06 20.55 23.11
CA GLU A 403 -9.43 20.02 23.17
C GLU A 403 -9.97 20.06 24.61
N LEU A 404 -11.26 20.42 24.74
CA LEU A 404 -12.00 20.45 25.99
C LEU A 404 -13.16 19.45 25.95
N ASN A 405 -13.18 18.52 26.91
CA ASN A 405 -14.30 17.60 27.08
C ASN A 405 -14.78 17.63 28.53
N VAL A 406 -16.06 17.91 28.76
CA VAL A 406 -16.62 18.05 30.11
C VAL A 406 -17.74 17.03 30.32
N LEU A 407 -17.63 16.26 31.40
CA LEU A 407 -18.63 15.28 31.80
C LEU A 407 -19.29 15.73 33.11
N HIS A 408 -20.59 16.00 33.09
CA HIS A 408 -21.39 16.32 34.29
C HIS A 408 -21.66 15.05 35.10
N ASP A 409 -21.48 15.14 36.41
CA ASP A 409 -21.80 14.07 37.35
C ASP A 409 -23.31 13.78 37.36
N ARG A 410 -23.64 12.49 37.24
CA ARG A 410 -25.04 12.04 37.22
C ARG A 410 -25.57 11.61 38.59
N ASN A 411 -24.69 11.38 39.57
CA ASN A 411 -25.07 10.92 40.90
C ASN A 411 -24.10 11.44 41.98
N PRO A 412 -24.49 12.44 42.79
CA PRO A 412 -25.69 13.27 42.65
C PRO A 412 -25.55 14.29 41.50
N GLN A 413 -26.67 14.70 40.87
CA GLN A 413 -26.65 15.73 39.83
C GLN A 413 -26.35 17.12 40.38
N PHE A 414 -26.81 17.41 41.60
CA PHE A 414 -26.56 18.63 42.33
C PHE A 414 -26.52 18.35 43.84
N VAL A 415 -25.87 19.24 44.60
CA VAL A 415 -25.81 19.20 46.05
C VAL A 415 -26.09 20.59 46.61
N THR A 416 -27.04 20.70 47.52
CA THR A 416 -27.30 21.93 48.27
C THR A 416 -26.32 22.04 49.44
N LEU A 417 -25.61 23.17 49.53
CA LEU A 417 -24.66 23.45 50.59
C LEU A 417 -25.36 24.09 51.81
N SER A 418 -24.66 24.15 52.94
CA SER A 418 -25.19 24.69 54.21
C SER A 418 -25.58 26.17 54.15
N ASP A 419 -25.01 26.92 53.21
CA ASP A 419 -25.32 28.33 52.95
C ASP A 419 -26.42 28.52 51.89
N GLY A 420 -27.10 27.43 51.50
CA GLY A 420 -28.18 27.43 50.51
C GLY A 420 -27.72 27.42 49.05
N SER A 421 -26.43 27.66 48.77
CA SER A 421 -25.92 27.60 47.40
C SER A 421 -25.96 26.18 46.82
N ILE A 422 -26.07 26.08 45.49
CA ILE A 422 -26.12 24.79 44.79
C ILE A 422 -24.77 24.52 44.15
N ARG A 423 -24.30 23.27 44.26
CA ARG A 423 -23.04 22.80 43.70
C ARG A 423 -23.27 21.63 42.73
N ASN A 424 -22.70 21.74 41.54
CA ASN A 424 -22.65 20.67 40.53
C ASN A 424 -21.20 20.21 40.36
N GLY A 425 -21.01 18.90 40.14
CA GLY A 425 -19.69 18.30 39.90
C GLY A 425 -19.48 18.00 38.42
N TYR A 426 -18.30 18.35 37.90
CA TYR A 426 -17.91 18.11 36.51
C TYR A 426 -16.53 17.46 36.47
N THR A 427 -16.34 16.56 35.52
CA THR A 427 -15.03 16.02 35.16
C THR A 427 -14.60 16.73 33.88
N VAL A 428 -13.71 17.70 34.02
CA VAL A 428 -13.14 18.48 32.93
C VAL A 428 -11.87 17.80 32.45
N LYS A 429 -11.84 17.40 31.19
CA LYS A 429 -10.71 16.77 30.52
C LYS A 429 -10.12 17.76 29.54
N LEU A 430 -8.85 18.13 29.78
CA LEU A 430 -8.06 19.02 28.97
C LEU A 430 -7.06 18.17 28.18
N LEU A 431 -7.08 18.26 26.86
CA LEU A 431 -6.14 17.55 26.01
C LEU A 431 -5.13 18.51 25.40
N ASN A 432 -3.86 18.33 25.75
CA ASN A 432 -2.75 19.05 25.16
C ASN A 432 -2.12 18.22 24.04
N MET A 433 -2.37 18.57 22.78
CA MET A 433 -1.84 17.84 21.60
C MET A 433 -0.58 18.50 21.00
N ILE A 434 0.21 19.18 21.82
CA ILE A 434 1.53 19.65 21.42
C ILE A 434 2.61 19.10 22.36
N PRO A 435 3.84 18.87 21.86
CA PRO A 435 4.95 18.35 22.63
C PRO A 435 5.63 19.44 23.47
N GLU A 436 4.83 20.32 24.09
CA GLU A 436 5.29 21.38 24.99
C GLU A 436 4.28 21.58 26.14
N PRO A 437 4.76 21.89 27.36
CA PRO A 437 3.87 22.14 28.48
C PRO A 437 3.11 23.44 28.25
N ARG A 438 1.78 23.42 28.43
CA ARG A 438 0.93 24.61 28.27
C ARG A 438 0.26 25.02 29.57
N THR A 439 0.21 26.32 29.81
CA THR A 439 -0.61 26.87 30.90
C THR A 439 -1.98 27.21 30.34
N ILE A 440 -2.97 26.35 30.64
CA ILE A 440 -4.33 26.50 30.18
C ILE A 440 -5.13 27.27 31.24
N VAL A 441 -5.80 28.35 30.84
CA VAL A 441 -6.76 29.06 31.69
C VAL A 441 -8.13 28.48 31.43
N VAL A 442 -8.78 27.96 32.47
CA VAL A 442 -10.17 27.49 32.42
C VAL A 442 -11.05 28.59 32.97
N THR A 443 -12.02 29.06 32.18
CA THR A 443 -12.92 30.16 32.50
C THR A 443 -14.37 29.70 32.43
N LEU A 444 -15.17 30.15 33.40
CA LEU A 444 -16.61 29.89 33.45
C LEU A 444 -17.38 31.12 32.95
N GLN A 445 -18.24 30.92 31.96
CA GLN A 445 -19.06 31.97 31.34
C GLN A 445 -20.55 31.59 31.34
N GLY A 446 -21.44 32.58 31.44
CA GLY A 446 -22.89 32.37 31.30
C GLY A 446 -23.65 32.03 32.58
N LEU A 447 -22.99 31.94 33.75
CA LEU A 447 -23.66 31.80 35.06
C LEU A 447 -23.37 33.00 35.98
N PRO A 448 -24.35 33.90 36.20
CA PRO A 448 -24.26 35.01 37.14
C PRO A 448 -23.96 34.53 38.57
N GLY A 449 -23.06 35.23 39.28
CA GLY A 449 -22.65 34.89 40.66
C GLY A 449 -21.90 33.57 40.84
N ALA A 450 -21.75 32.74 39.81
CA ALA A 450 -21.12 31.43 39.96
C ALA A 450 -19.60 31.50 40.06
N GLU A 451 -19.06 30.55 40.83
CA GLU A 451 -17.64 30.32 41.05
C GLU A 451 -17.34 28.82 40.83
N MET A 452 -16.09 28.52 40.51
CA MET A 452 -15.63 27.14 40.40
C MET A 452 -14.39 26.89 41.26
N SER A 453 -14.27 25.64 41.71
CA SER A 453 -13.10 25.11 42.42
C SER A 453 -12.69 23.80 41.77
N ALA A 454 -11.39 23.53 41.74
CA ALA A 454 -10.85 22.32 41.13
C ALA A 454 -10.09 21.49 42.17
N VAL A 455 -10.34 20.19 42.21
CA VAL A 455 -9.64 19.26 43.11
C VAL A 455 -8.16 19.21 42.72
N GLY A 456 -7.28 19.42 43.71
CA GLY A 456 -5.83 19.44 43.51
C GLY A 456 -5.26 20.80 43.08
N ILE A 457 -6.08 21.85 43.04
CA ILE A 457 -5.64 23.23 42.82
C ILE A 457 -5.99 24.04 44.08
N GLU A 458 -4.97 24.44 44.84
CA GLU A 458 -5.10 25.26 46.05
C GLU A 458 -5.29 26.74 45.73
N LEU A 459 -6.27 27.05 44.86
CA LEU A 459 -6.69 28.41 44.57
C LEU A 459 -8.07 28.65 45.18
N PRO A 460 -8.35 29.88 45.66
CA PRO A 460 -9.69 30.23 46.11
C PRO A 460 -10.71 30.05 44.98
N PRO A 461 -11.98 29.71 45.30
CA PRO A 461 -13.05 29.64 44.31
C PRO A 461 -13.12 30.92 43.49
N ALA A 462 -13.13 30.77 42.17
CA ALA A 462 -13.09 31.90 41.25
C ALA A 462 -13.78 31.54 39.94
N ARG A 463 -13.99 32.54 39.08
CA ARG A 463 -14.53 32.35 37.71
C ARG A 463 -13.51 31.86 36.69
N SER A 464 -12.23 31.89 37.03
CA SER A 464 -11.17 31.33 36.21
C SER A 464 -10.06 30.78 37.09
N PHE A 465 -9.38 29.75 36.61
CA PHE A 465 -8.15 29.27 37.21
C PHE A 465 -7.19 28.79 36.12
N ALA A 466 -5.89 28.92 36.37
CA ALA A 466 -4.86 28.42 35.47
C ALA A 466 -4.40 27.04 35.92
N THR A 467 -4.09 26.17 34.96
CA THR A 467 -3.54 24.85 35.23
C THR A 467 -2.50 24.47 34.18
N LEU A 468 -1.42 23.83 34.63
CA LEU A 468 -0.40 23.32 33.71
C LEU A 468 -0.88 22.01 33.11
N ALA A 469 -1.04 21.94 31.78
CA ALA A 469 -1.18 20.67 31.09
C ALA A 469 0.19 20.23 30.59
N ASP A 470 0.60 19.04 31.04
CA ASP A 470 1.82 18.41 30.55
C ASP A 470 1.76 18.28 29.02
N PRO A 471 2.91 18.29 28.34
CA PRO A 471 2.97 17.94 26.93
C PRO A 471 2.17 16.68 26.73
N ASP A 472 1.42 16.62 25.64
CA ASP A 472 1.12 15.31 25.10
C ASP A 472 0.27 14.43 26.05
N ARG A 473 -0.48 15.04 26.97
CA ARG A 473 -1.27 14.34 27.99
C ARG A 473 -2.68 14.88 28.12
N LEU A 474 -3.58 13.96 28.47
CA LEU A 474 -4.92 14.28 28.96
C LEU A 474 -4.84 14.63 30.44
N LYS A 475 -5.09 15.89 30.79
CA LYS A 475 -5.25 16.30 32.18
C LYS A 475 -6.73 16.22 32.58
N THR A 476 -7.04 15.38 33.56
CA THR A 476 -8.39 15.26 34.09
C THR A 476 -8.49 16.04 35.40
N LEU A 477 -9.43 16.97 35.47
CA LEU A 477 -9.72 17.80 36.64
C LEU A 477 -11.15 17.57 37.10
N LYS A 478 -11.32 17.35 38.40
CA LYS A 478 -12.64 17.39 39.01
C LYS A 478 -12.96 18.83 39.39
N VAL A 479 -13.93 19.43 38.72
CA VAL A 479 -14.32 20.83 38.91
C VAL A 479 -15.70 20.87 39.53
N PHE A 480 -15.84 21.61 40.63
CA PHE A 480 -17.12 21.90 41.25
C PHE A 480 -17.53 23.33 40.92
N VAL A 481 -18.68 23.49 40.28
CA VAL A 481 -19.29 24.79 40.02
C VAL A 481 -20.35 25.03 41.09
N ARG A 482 -20.31 26.21 41.70
CA ARG A 482 -21.22 26.64 42.75
C ARG A 482 -21.92 27.92 42.31
N GLN A 483 -23.24 27.97 42.48
CA GLN A 483 -24.03 29.17 42.23
C GLN A 483 -24.82 29.56 43.49
N PRO A 484 -24.80 30.85 43.89
CA PRO A 484 -25.66 31.38 44.95
C PRO A 484 -27.16 31.15 44.67
N ALA A 485 -27.94 30.88 45.73
CA ALA A 485 -29.35 30.50 45.61
C ALA A 485 -30.24 31.60 44.99
N ASP A 486 -29.89 32.86 45.22
CA ASP A 486 -30.57 34.06 44.73
C ASP A 486 -30.44 34.27 43.21
N GLN A 487 -29.49 33.59 42.57
CA GLN A 487 -29.23 33.72 41.13
C GLN A 487 -29.62 32.48 40.31
N ILE A 488 -30.31 31.52 40.93
CA ILE A 488 -30.79 30.32 40.24
C ILE A 488 -32.06 30.65 39.46
N GLY A 489 -31.93 30.75 38.14
CA GLY A 489 -33.04 31.09 37.24
C GLY A 489 -33.99 29.94 36.90
N GLY A 490 -33.67 28.69 37.27
CA GLY A 490 -34.50 27.51 36.98
C GLY A 490 -33.83 26.18 37.31
N ALA A 491 -34.56 25.08 37.10
CA ALA A 491 -34.10 23.71 37.42
C ALA A 491 -32.89 23.25 36.58
N ALA A 492 -32.72 23.80 35.38
CA ALA A 492 -31.57 23.58 34.52
C ALA A 492 -31.17 24.89 33.83
N GLN A 493 -29.90 25.27 33.91
CA GLN A 493 -29.32 26.46 33.29
C GLN A 493 -28.11 26.06 32.44
N SER A 494 -27.97 26.62 31.24
CA SER A 494 -26.81 26.35 30.38
C SER A 494 -25.70 27.36 30.62
N PHE A 495 -24.45 26.90 30.59
CA PHE A 495 -23.26 27.73 30.76
C PHE A 495 -22.10 27.18 29.93
N LYS A 496 -21.02 27.95 29.80
CA LYS A 496 -19.85 27.54 29.03
C LYS A 496 -18.60 27.43 29.90
N PHE A 497 -17.86 26.35 29.71
CA PHE A 497 -16.44 26.30 30.02
C PHE A 497 -15.67 26.76 28.79
N LEU A 498 -14.82 27.77 28.93
CA LEU A 498 -13.89 28.23 27.93
C LEU A 498 -12.47 27.88 28.41
N ILE A 499 -11.66 27.31 27.54
CA ILE A 499 -10.23 27.14 27.81
C ILE A 499 -9.42 27.95 26.81
N GLU A 500 -8.37 28.60 27.31
CA GLU A 500 -7.46 29.41 26.50
C GLU A 500 -6.03 29.06 26.87
N ASP A 501 -5.17 28.91 25.86
CA ASP A 501 -3.73 28.84 26.08
C ASP A 501 -3.20 30.23 26.44
N LYS A 502 -2.60 30.39 27.63
CA LYS A 502 -2.08 31.67 28.09
C LYS A 502 -0.99 32.26 27.17
N ALA A 503 -0.23 31.40 26.50
CA ALA A 503 0.86 31.82 25.61
C ALA A 503 0.44 31.90 24.14
N GLY A 504 -0.73 31.35 23.80
CA GLY A 504 -1.19 31.15 22.43
C GLY A 504 -2.50 31.86 22.12
N LEU A 505 -3.01 31.60 20.92
CA LEU A 505 -4.35 32.04 20.47
C LEU A 505 -5.34 30.87 20.41
N GLU A 506 -4.93 29.66 20.79
CA GLU A 506 -5.80 28.49 20.78
C GLU A 506 -6.78 28.53 21.95
N SER A 507 -8.06 28.32 21.65
CA SER A 507 -9.12 28.20 22.64
C SER A 507 -10.11 27.11 22.25
N ALA A 508 -10.79 26.55 23.25
CA ALA A 508 -11.88 25.60 23.04
C ALA A 508 -13.01 25.88 24.04
N GLU A 509 -14.26 25.66 23.62
CA GLU A 509 -15.43 25.87 24.48
C GLU A 509 -16.30 24.62 24.57
N TYR A 510 -16.95 24.46 25.73
CA TYR A 510 -17.91 23.39 25.97
C TYR A 510 -19.14 23.96 26.68
N THR A 511 -20.33 23.71 26.13
CA THR A 511 -21.60 24.10 26.75
C THR A 511 -22.05 23.01 27.72
N ALA A 512 -22.06 23.33 29.01
CA ALA A 512 -22.49 22.45 30.09
C ALA A 512 -23.86 22.89 30.66
N THR A 513 -24.49 21.98 31.40
CA THR A 513 -25.76 22.24 32.10
C THR A 513 -25.52 22.25 33.60
N PHE A 514 -26.10 23.22 34.29
CA PHE A 514 -26.13 23.36 35.73
C PHE A 514 -27.52 23.02 36.23
N ASN A 515 -27.62 21.95 37.04
CA ASN A 515 -28.89 21.49 37.58
C ASN A 515 -29.10 22.06 38.98
N ALA A 516 -30.33 22.42 39.29
CA ALA A 516 -30.74 22.92 40.58
C ALA A 516 -32.06 22.25 41.01
N PRO A 517 -32.42 22.30 42.30
CA PRO A 517 -33.73 21.85 42.76
C PRO A 517 -34.83 22.59 41.99
N GLU A 518 -35.92 21.88 41.68
CA GLU A 518 -37.10 22.53 41.13
C GLU A 518 -37.63 23.54 42.18
N PRO A 519 -37.93 24.80 41.80
CA PRO A 519 -38.49 25.75 42.74
C PRO A 519 -39.78 25.17 43.31
N ALA A 520 -39.89 25.15 44.64
CA ALA A 520 -41.11 24.71 45.31
C ALA A 520 -42.30 25.52 44.77
N ARG A 521 -43.24 24.84 44.12
CA ARG A 521 -44.46 25.45 43.57
C ARG A 521 -45.35 26.04 44.64
#